data_AF-A0A485M3Y7-F1
#
_entry.id   AF-A0A485M3Y7-F1
#
_cell.length_a   1.000
_cell.length_b   1.000
_cell.length_c   1.000
_cell.angle_alpha   90.00
_cell.angle_beta   90.00
_cell.angle_gamma   90.00
#
_symmetry.space_group_name_H-M   'P 1'
#
loop_
_entity.id
_entity.type
_entity.pdbx_description
1 polymer ?
#
loop_
_entity_poly.entity_id
_entity_poly.type
_entity_poly.pdbx_seq_one_letter_code
_entity_poly.pdbx_strand_id
1 'polypeptide(L)'
;MMKQALFLLLGILLCLAGCDSNMLEAISDDSSSSAELTEARMALDDGNYQKVINILEPGYDASNPDPETVRLLASAYMGLAGVDLTYVLENSEESEDGSFDAIASALSLTVTGQNSEARFIPAGSADDMLANLEQARDYLNDLMNYYEGLGLSPDQDDTVQAGMVSAMHFIIQIGAAASDVTGQDIPLNKAAYREVFPDDPDLDTLLDAFADSLDPESESLREDLTDVSEAVVTLVEVQGADEELAEEFDEFLTELLGGGDIDSFSGQRAADYVYSELLGYN
;
A
#
# COMPACT_ATOMS: atom_id res chain seq x y z
N MET A 1 25.25 13.63 -3.63
CA MET A 1 25.15 15.03 -3.15
C MET A 1 24.00 15.81 -3.78
N MET A 2 23.67 15.66 -5.07
CA MET A 2 22.51 16.37 -5.66
C MET A 2 21.16 15.66 -5.39
N LYS A 3 21.16 14.32 -5.21
CA LYS A 3 19.97 13.53 -4.82
C LYS A 3 19.48 13.82 -3.38
N GLN A 4 20.40 14.11 -2.45
CA GLN A 4 20.09 14.48 -1.06
C GLN A 4 19.42 15.86 -0.92
N ALA A 5 19.60 16.74 -1.91
CA ALA A 5 18.90 18.03 -1.92
C ALA A 5 17.46 17.90 -2.45
N LEU A 6 17.14 16.86 -3.24
CA LEU A 6 15.83 16.65 -3.84
C LEU A 6 14.82 16.09 -2.83
N PHE A 7 15.19 15.05 -2.07
CA PHE A 7 14.34 14.46 -1.04
C PHE A 7 14.09 15.40 0.15
N LEU A 8 15.10 16.18 0.53
CA LEU A 8 14.98 17.21 1.56
C LEU A 8 14.16 18.42 1.06
N LEU A 9 14.09 18.66 -0.26
CA LEU A 9 13.21 19.68 -0.86
C LEU A 9 11.76 19.18 -0.95
N LEU A 10 11.53 17.89 -1.24
CA LEU A 10 10.20 17.27 -1.34
C LEU A 10 9.51 17.22 0.04
N GLY A 11 10.24 16.82 1.10
CA GLY A 11 9.74 16.87 2.48
C GLY A 11 9.50 18.28 3.02
N ILE A 12 10.23 19.29 2.50
CA ILE A 12 10.00 20.71 2.84
C ILE A 12 8.85 21.31 2.02
N LEU A 13 8.61 20.84 0.78
CA LEU A 13 7.48 21.24 -0.05
C LEU A 13 6.13 20.73 0.49
N LEU A 14 6.09 19.49 0.99
CA LEU A 14 4.94 18.94 1.72
C LEU A 14 4.63 19.71 3.01
N CYS A 15 5.65 20.25 3.68
CA CYS A 15 5.49 21.11 4.86
C CYS A 15 5.10 22.58 4.53
N LEU A 16 5.26 23.05 3.28
CA LEU A 16 5.10 24.45 2.91
C LEU A 16 3.89 24.75 2.00
N ALA A 17 3.22 23.74 1.44
CA ALA A 17 1.98 23.92 0.68
C ALA A 17 0.76 24.30 1.57
N GLY A 18 0.88 24.20 2.89
CA GLY A 18 -0.19 24.50 3.85
C GLY A 18 -0.25 25.94 4.40
N CYS A 19 0.40 26.92 3.77
CA CYS A 19 0.41 28.31 4.27
C CYS A 19 0.13 29.35 3.17
N ASP A 20 -1.14 29.58 2.83
CA ASP A 20 -1.73 30.93 2.74
C ASP A 20 -3.22 30.91 2.34
N SER A 21 -4.12 31.15 3.31
CA SER A 21 -4.91 32.40 3.35
C SER A 21 -5.90 32.40 4.53
N ASN A 22 -5.75 33.41 5.38
CA ASN A 22 -6.71 33.75 6.44
C ASN A 22 -7.97 34.40 5.84
N MET A 23 -9.15 34.20 6.45
CA MET A 23 -9.94 35.26 7.12
C MET A 23 -11.43 34.87 7.30
N LEU A 24 -11.74 34.36 8.49
CA LEU A 24 -12.93 34.66 9.31
C LEU A 24 -14.16 35.27 8.60
N GLU A 25 -15.17 34.44 8.29
CA GLU A 25 -16.59 34.77 8.48
C GLU A 25 -17.52 33.57 8.21
N ALA A 26 -17.67 32.66 9.18
CA ALA A 26 -18.96 31.99 9.47
C ALA A 26 -18.86 31.04 10.70
N ILE A 27 -19.05 31.62 11.89
CA ILE A 27 -19.95 31.10 12.94
C ILE A 27 -19.74 29.62 13.33
N SER A 28 -18.82 29.35 14.27
CA SER A 28 -19.16 29.09 15.69
C SER A 28 -19.81 27.73 16.01
N ASP A 29 -19.22 26.63 15.52
CA ASP A 29 -19.25 25.31 16.20
C ASP A 29 -17.88 24.56 16.15
N ASP A 30 -16.90 25.03 15.37
CA ASP A 30 -15.62 24.35 15.03
C ASP A 30 -14.58 24.12 16.14
N SER A 31 -14.90 24.40 17.42
CA SER A 31 -13.92 24.19 18.49
C SER A 31 -13.70 22.71 18.82
N SER A 32 -14.64 21.83 18.48
CA SER A 32 -14.50 20.37 18.66
C SER A 32 -13.83 19.71 17.46
N SER A 33 -14.28 19.99 16.23
CA SER A 33 -13.76 19.33 15.01
C SER A 33 -12.28 19.62 14.77
N SER A 34 -11.86 20.89 14.87
CA SER A 34 -10.44 21.26 14.70
C SER A 34 -9.56 20.72 15.84
N ALA A 35 -10.11 20.63 17.05
CA ALA A 35 -9.41 20.05 18.19
C ALA A 35 -9.26 18.52 18.05
N GLU A 36 -10.31 17.84 17.56
CA GLU A 36 -10.33 16.41 17.25
C GLU A 36 -9.31 16.08 16.17
N LEU A 37 -9.25 16.84 15.06
CA LEU A 37 -8.24 16.67 14.01
C LEU A 37 -6.82 16.89 14.55
N THR A 38 -6.61 17.91 15.38
CA THR A 38 -5.30 18.15 16.01
C THR A 38 -4.90 17.00 16.94
N GLU A 39 -5.82 16.50 17.76
CA GLU A 39 -5.57 15.38 18.65
C GLU A 39 -5.33 14.07 17.89
N ALA A 40 -6.06 13.86 16.80
CA ALA A 40 -5.89 12.73 15.89
C ALA A 40 -4.51 12.75 15.22
N ARG A 41 -4.07 13.89 14.68
CA ARG A 41 -2.71 14.05 14.12
C ARG A 41 -1.63 13.71 15.16
N MET A 42 -1.74 14.27 16.37
CA MET A 42 -0.80 13.96 17.45
C MET A 42 -0.80 12.47 17.81
N ALA A 43 -1.98 11.83 17.82
CA ALA A 43 -2.08 10.40 18.08
C ALA A 43 -1.46 9.56 16.97
N LEU A 44 -1.61 9.98 15.71
CA LEU A 44 -0.99 9.33 14.55
C LEU A 44 0.53 9.43 14.63
N ASP A 45 1.07 10.63 14.92
CA ASP A 45 2.50 10.88 15.11
C ASP A 45 3.09 10.04 16.27
N ASP A 46 2.30 9.79 17.32
CA ASP A 46 2.66 8.93 18.45
C ASP A 46 2.49 7.42 18.16
N GLY A 47 2.09 7.04 16.94
CA GLY A 47 1.82 5.65 16.53
C GLY A 47 0.57 5.04 17.19
N ASN A 48 -0.31 5.85 17.76
CA ASN A 48 -1.52 5.42 18.45
C ASN A 48 -2.74 5.40 17.50
N TYR A 49 -2.67 4.50 16.53
CA TYR A 49 -3.65 4.37 15.45
C TYR A 49 -5.09 4.17 15.94
N GLN A 50 -5.29 3.32 16.96
CA GLN A 50 -6.62 3.09 17.53
C GLN A 50 -7.22 4.38 18.14
N LYS A 51 -6.38 5.26 18.69
CA LYS A 51 -6.86 6.55 19.22
C LYS A 51 -7.32 7.46 18.09
N VAL A 52 -6.63 7.48 16.94
CA VAL A 52 -7.07 8.22 15.74
C VAL A 52 -8.47 7.79 15.32
N ILE A 53 -8.67 6.47 15.17
CA ILE A 53 -9.94 5.87 14.78
C ILE A 53 -11.05 6.23 15.78
N ASN A 54 -10.79 6.06 17.08
CA ASN A 54 -11.76 6.38 18.13
C ASN A 54 -12.18 7.85 18.16
N ILE A 55 -11.33 8.77 17.69
CA ILE A 55 -11.61 10.20 17.62
C ILE A 55 -12.43 10.53 16.36
N LEU A 56 -12.01 10.01 15.20
CA LEU A 56 -12.49 10.48 13.90
C LEU A 56 -13.67 9.66 13.33
N GLU A 57 -13.67 8.34 13.49
CA GLU A 57 -14.69 7.45 12.92
C GLU A 57 -16.13 7.79 13.37
N PRO A 58 -16.39 8.15 14.65
CA PRO A 58 -17.75 8.51 15.09
C PRO A 58 -18.34 9.74 14.38
N GLY A 59 -17.48 10.61 13.83
CA GLY A 59 -17.87 11.85 13.13
C GLY A 59 -17.81 11.75 11.61
N TYR A 60 -17.38 10.62 11.05
CA TYR A 60 -17.22 10.44 9.61
C TYR A 60 -18.57 10.35 8.89
N ASP A 61 -18.66 11.02 7.72
CA ASP A 61 -19.82 10.97 6.82
C ASP A 61 -19.37 10.65 5.39
N ALA A 62 -19.56 9.39 4.98
CA ALA A 62 -19.24 8.91 3.63
C ALA A 62 -20.00 9.66 2.51
N SER A 63 -21.11 10.34 2.81
CA SER A 63 -21.85 11.12 1.79
C SER A 63 -21.24 12.50 1.53
N ASN A 64 -20.40 12.98 2.44
CA ASN A 64 -19.68 14.24 2.35
C ASN A 64 -18.34 14.12 3.10
N PRO A 65 -17.42 13.26 2.62
CA PRO A 65 -16.18 12.95 3.31
C PRO A 65 -15.31 14.22 3.40
N ASP A 66 -14.84 14.50 4.61
CA ASP A 66 -13.79 15.50 4.82
C ASP A 66 -12.44 14.88 4.44
N PRO A 67 -11.69 15.46 3.47
CA PRO A 67 -10.45 14.87 2.97
C PRO A 67 -9.41 14.62 4.05
N GLU A 68 -9.27 15.56 4.99
CA GLU A 68 -8.29 15.42 6.08
C GLU A 68 -8.64 14.26 7.02
N THR A 69 -9.91 14.15 7.40
CA THR A 69 -10.43 13.03 8.20
C THR A 69 -10.18 11.70 7.51
N VAL A 70 -10.46 11.59 6.21
CA VAL A 70 -10.21 10.38 5.40
C VAL A 70 -8.73 10.00 5.40
N ARG A 71 -7.83 10.95 5.11
CA ARG A 71 -6.38 10.70 5.07
C ARG A 71 -5.84 10.19 6.40
N LEU A 72 -6.32 10.75 7.52
CA LEU A 72 -5.94 10.34 8.87
C LEU A 72 -6.50 8.95 9.23
N LEU A 73 -7.75 8.67 8.89
CA LEU A 73 -8.36 7.35 9.09
C LEU A 73 -7.64 6.28 8.26
N ALA A 74 -7.42 6.52 6.97
CA ALA A 74 -6.69 5.61 6.10
C ALA A 74 -5.28 5.32 6.66
N SER A 75 -4.54 6.38 7.05
CA SER A 75 -3.22 6.23 7.68
C SER A 75 -3.26 5.43 8.98
N ALA A 76 -4.29 5.62 9.81
CA ALA A 76 -4.43 4.87 11.05
C ALA A 76 -4.71 3.38 10.80
N TYR A 77 -5.58 3.06 9.85
CA TYR A 77 -5.85 1.68 9.47
C TYR A 77 -4.64 1.00 8.83
N MET A 78 -3.90 1.70 7.95
CA MET A 78 -2.59 1.24 7.47
C MET A 78 -1.63 0.95 8.63
N GLY A 79 -1.56 1.85 9.62
CA GLY A 79 -0.76 1.66 10.82
C GLY A 79 -1.17 0.44 11.65
N LEU A 80 -2.47 0.16 11.79
CA LEU A 80 -2.98 -1.06 12.42
C LEU A 80 -2.62 -2.32 11.62
N ALA A 81 -2.56 -2.22 10.29
CA ALA A 81 -2.04 -3.28 9.42
C ALA A 81 -0.51 -3.42 9.49
N GLY A 82 0.18 -2.63 10.33
CA GLY A 82 1.63 -2.65 10.48
C GLY A 82 2.39 -1.96 9.36
N VAL A 83 1.71 -1.15 8.54
CA VAL A 83 2.33 -0.30 7.53
C VAL A 83 2.63 1.06 8.18
N ASP A 84 3.92 1.38 8.33
CA ASP A 84 4.35 2.67 8.85
C ASP A 84 5.20 3.38 7.80
N LEU A 85 4.56 4.27 7.03
CA LEU A 85 5.22 5.05 5.98
C LEU A 85 6.35 5.95 6.49
N THR A 86 6.31 6.35 7.77
CA THR A 86 7.41 7.14 8.35
C THR A 86 8.68 6.30 8.50
N TYR A 87 8.51 5.03 8.88
CA TYR A 87 9.60 4.06 8.94
C TYR A 87 10.20 3.78 7.54
N VAL A 88 9.38 3.75 6.49
CA VAL A 88 9.84 3.59 5.09
C VAL A 88 10.81 4.70 4.71
N LEU A 89 10.42 5.95 4.96
CA LEU A 89 11.21 7.14 4.61
C LEU A 89 12.50 7.23 5.42
N GLU A 90 12.50 6.72 6.65
CA GLU A 90 13.68 6.71 7.51
C GLU A 90 14.68 5.59 7.17
N ASN A 91 14.24 4.50 6.52
CA ASN A 91 15.07 3.31 6.26
C ASN A 91 15.34 3.03 4.77
N SER A 92 14.76 3.79 3.84
CA SER A 92 14.96 3.61 2.38
C SER A 92 16.38 3.91 1.87
N GLU A 93 17.27 4.44 2.71
CA GLU A 93 18.67 4.73 2.33
C GLU A 93 19.61 3.51 2.42
N GLU A 94 19.15 2.34 2.91
CA GLU A 94 20.05 1.22 3.27
C GLU A 94 20.00 -0.05 2.39
N SER A 95 19.11 -0.21 1.41
CA SER A 95 19.02 -1.47 0.63
C SER A 95 19.57 -1.34 -0.81
N GLU A 96 20.64 -2.08 -1.12
CA GLU A 96 21.06 -2.42 -2.50
C GLU A 96 20.22 -3.58 -3.09
N ASP A 97 19.16 -4.01 -2.39
CA ASP A 97 18.33 -5.18 -2.69
C ASP A 97 17.05 -4.80 -3.48
N GLY A 98 16.41 -5.76 -4.17
CA GLY A 98 15.32 -5.53 -5.12
C GLY A 98 14.01 -4.98 -4.52
N SER A 99 13.07 -4.56 -5.38
CA SER A 99 11.82 -3.85 -5.02
C SER A 99 10.98 -4.51 -3.92
N PHE A 100 10.90 -5.84 -3.88
CA PHE A 100 10.20 -6.60 -2.83
C PHE A 100 10.89 -6.50 -1.45
N ASP A 101 12.22 -6.42 -1.39
CA ASP A 101 12.97 -6.31 -0.13
C ASP A 101 12.81 -4.91 0.49
N ALA A 102 12.62 -3.88 -0.34
CA ALA A 102 12.29 -2.53 0.11
C ALA A 102 10.91 -2.46 0.79
N ILE A 103 9.90 -3.16 0.24
CA ILE A 103 8.56 -3.22 0.86
C ILE A 103 8.59 -4.05 2.15
N ALA A 104 9.38 -5.11 2.22
CA ALA A 104 9.59 -5.84 3.48
C ALA A 104 10.24 -4.96 4.57
N SER A 105 11.04 -3.96 4.19
CA SER A 105 11.59 -2.96 5.12
C SER A 105 10.58 -1.90 5.55
N ALA A 106 9.52 -1.70 4.74
CA ALA A 106 8.47 -0.72 4.99
C ALA A 106 7.44 -1.14 6.05
N LEU A 107 7.42 -2.43 6.35
CA LEU A 107 6.47 -3.05 7.25
C LEU A 107 7.04 -3.04 8.67
N SER A 108 6.38 -2.32 9.59
CA SER A 108 6.63 -2.38 11.04
C SER A 108 6.04 -3.66 11.64
N LEU A 109 6.21 -4.77 10.92
CA LEU A 109 5.61 -6.05 11.26
C LEU A 109 6.54 -6.87 12.15
N THR A 110 5.92 -7.74 12.94
CA THR A 110 6.66 -8.83 13.59
C THR A 110 7.06 -9.84 12.52
N VAL A 111 8.21 -9.61 11.90
CA VAL A 111 8.78 -10.50 10.89
C VAL A 111 9.44 -11.69 11.59
N THR A 112 9.04 -12.92 11.24
CA THR A 112 9.79 -14.11 11.60
C THR A 112 10.95 -14.28 10.61
N GLY A 113 12.12 -14.71 11.10
CA GLY A 113 13.30 -14.82 10.24
C GLY A 113 14.12 -13.53 10.06
N GLN A 114 14.05 -12.55 10.98
CA GLN A 114 14.87 -11.33 10.91
C GLN A 114 16.41 -11.56 10.82
N ASN A 115 16.88 -12.78 11.12
CA ASN A 115 18.29 -13.18 10.99
C ASN A 115 18.54 -14.18 9.83
N SER A 116 17.56 -14.41 8.97
CA SER A 116 17.63 -15.25 7.77
C SER A 116 17.39 -14.42 6.51
N GLU A 117 17.83 -14.93 5.36
CA GLU A 117 17.54 -14.32 4.05
C GLU A 117 16.04 -14.34 3.74
N ALA A 118 15.33 -15.40 4.17
CA ALA A 118 13.87 -15.50 4.07
C ALA A 118 13.18 -14.73 5.20
N ARG A 119 12.20 -13.90 4.83
CA ARG A 119 11.39 -13.08 5.74
C ARG A 119 9.91 -13.43 5.59
N PHE A 120 9.23 -13.59 6.73
CA PHE A 120 7.81 -13.94 6.74
C PHE A 120 6.99 -13.11 7.71
N ILE A 121 5.69 -12.98 7.44
CA ILE A 121 4.68 -12.52 8.41
C ILE A 121 3.93 -13.74 8.95
N PRO A 122 3.69 -13.85 10.26
CA PRO A 122 2.89 -14.92 10.83
C PRO A 122 1.54 -15.08 10.10
N ALA A 123 1.21 -16.30 9.67
CA ALA A 123 -0.02 -16.56 8.91
C ALA A 123 -1.29 -16.06 9.63
N GLY A 124 -1.32 -16.15 10.97
CA GLY A 124 -2.44 -15.67 11.79
C GLY A 124 -2.64 -14.15 11.83
N SER A 125 -1.81 -13.37 11.14
CA SER A 125 -1.92 -11.91 11.03
C SER A 125 -2.51 -11.45 9.70
N ALA A 126 -2.65 -12.33 8.70
CA ALA A 126 -3.16 -11.98 7.37
C ALA A 126 -4.54 -11.31 7.43
N ASP A 127 -5.51 -11.97 8.09
CA ASP A 127 -6.91 -11.52 8.16
C ASP A 127 -7.04 -10.11 8.77
N ASP A 128 -6.35 -9.87 9.89
CA ASP A 128 -6.38 -8.57 10.56
C ASP A 128 -5.70 -7.49 9.70
N MET A 129 -4.61 -7.82 9.01
CA MET A 129 -3.92 -6.88 8.12
C MET A 129 -4.77 -6.53 6.91
N LEU A 130 -5.33 -7.52 6.22
CA LEU A 130 -6.19 -7.32 5.06
C LEU A 130 -7.44 -6.53 5.43
N ALA A 131 -8.13 -6.88 6.52
CA ALA A 131 -9.31 -6.14 6.98
C ALA A 131 -9.01 -4.66 7.28
N ASN A 132 -7.83 -4.38 7.86
CA ASN A 132 -7.42 -3.00 8.10
C ASN A 132 -7.06 -2.27 6.79
N LEU A 133 -6.36 -2.92 5.85
CA LEU A 133 -6.02 -2.33 4.55
C LEU A 133 -7.27 -2.09 3.69
N GLU A 134 -8.22 -3.03 3.66
CA GLU A 134 -9.54 -2.86 3.04
C GLU A 134 -10.27 -1.65 3.62
N GLN A 135 -10.29 -1.52 4.95
CA GLN A 135 -10.94 -0.38 5.59
C GLN A 135 -10.27 0.96 5.22
N ALA A 136 -8.95 0.99 5.07
CA ALA A 136 -8.23 2.16 4.58
C ALA A 136 -8.57 2.47 3.11
N ARG A 137 -8.65 1.45 2.25
CA ARG A 137 -9.09 1.60 0.84
C ARG A 137 -10.50 2.15 0.76
N ASP A 138 -11.43 1.63 1.57
CA ASP A 138 -12.82 2.07 1.60
C ASP A 138 -12.95 3.57 1.87
N TYR A 139 -12.22 4.11 2.86
CA TYR A 139 -12.23 5.55 3.14
C TYR A 139 -11.70 6.38 1.96
N LEU A 140 -10.63 5.93 1.31
CA LEU A 140 -10.06 6.64 0.15
C LEU A 140 -10.96 6.55 -1.07
N ASN A 141 -11.58 5.39 -1.30
CA ASN A 141 -12.55 5.16 -2.37
C ASN A 141 -13.79 6.03 -2.19
N ASP A 142 -14.33 6.13 -0.98
CA ASP A 142 -15.43 7.05 -0.67
C ASP A 142 -15.08 8.49 -1.05
N LEU A 143 -13.87 8.94 -0.72
CA LEU A 143 -13.38 10.27 -1.06
C LEU A 143 -13.22 10.49 -2.57
N MET A 144 -12.64 9.51 -3.28
CA MET A 144 -12.47 9.56 -4.74
C MET A 144 -13.83 9.59 -5.45
N ASN A 145 -14.76 8.73 -5.04
CA ASN A 145 -16.14 8.70 -5.54
C ASN A 145 -16.88 10.01 -5.28
N TYR A 146 -16.65 10.63 -4.11
CA TYR A 146 -17.21 11.94 -3.80
C TYR A 146 -16.69 13.02 -4.76
N TYR A 147 -15.39 13.08 -5.04
CA TYR A 147 -14.84 14.01 -6.02
C TYR A 147 -15.39 13.76 -7.43
N GLU A 148 -15.47 12.51 -7.87
CA GLU A 148 -16.04 12.16 -9.18
C GLU A 148 -17.51 12.61 -9.28
N GLY A 149 -18.30 12.39 -8.23
CA GLY A 149 -19.69 12.84 -8.16
C GLY A 149 -19.87 14.36 -8.27
N LEU A 150 -18.85 15.13 -7.90
CA LEU A 150 -18.79 16.58 -8.07
C LEU A 150 -18.21 17.01 -9.43
N GLY A 151 -17.72 16.08 -10.24
CA GLY A 151 -16.99 16.36 -11.48
C GLY A 151 -15.61 17.00 -11.22
N LEU A 152 -15.01 16.69 -10.07
CA LEU A 152 -13.67 17.11 -9.68
C LEU A 152 -12.70 15.94 -9.86
N SER A 153 -11.44 16.26 -10.12
CA SER A 153 -10.36 15.27 -10.04
C SER A 153 -9.94 15.11 -8.58
N PRO A 154 -9.59 13.88 -8.14
CA PRO A 154 -8.98 13.66 -6.84
C PRO A 154 -7.70 14.49 -6.65
N ASP A 155 -7.41 14.84 -5.41
CA ASP A 155 -6.14 15.45 -5.06
C ASP A 155 -5.00 14.42 -5.23
N GLN A 156 -3.82 14.91 -5.60
CA GLN A 156 -2.68 14.03 -5.90
C GLN A 156 -2.25 13.21 -4.68
N ASP A 157 -2.34 13.79 -3.48
CA ASP A 157 -2.02 13.07 -2.25
C ASP A 157 -2.99 11.91 -2.01
N ASP A 158 -4.27 12.08 -2.34
CA ASP A 158 -5.31 11.05 -2.18
C ASP A 158 -5.06 9.87 -3.13
N THR A 159 -4.73 10.16 -4.39
CA THR A 159 -4.39 9.12 -5.39
C THR A 159 -3.12 8.37 -5.00
N VAL A 160 -2.09 9.07 -4.53
CA VAL A 160 -0.84 8.41 -4.09
C VAL A 160 -1.10 7.55 -2.86
N GLN A 161 -1.89 8.02 -1.90
CA GLN A 161 -2.23 7.24 -0.71
C GLN A 161 -3.04 5.99 -1.07
N ALA A 162 -4.01 6.09 -1.98
CA ALA A 162 -4.78 4.95 -2.47
C ALA A 162 -3.86 3.89 -3.08
N GLY A 163 -2.98 4.28 -4.01
CA GLY A 163 -2.01 3.35 -4.59
C GLY A 163 -1.07 2.73 -3.56
N MET A 164 -0.66 3.46 -2.52
CA MET A 164 0.17 2.87 -1.44
C MET A 164 -0.58 1.80 -0.64
N VAL A 165 -1.83 2.05 -0.25
CA VAL A 165 -2.64 1.05 0.47
C VAL A 165 -2.87 -0.17 -0.41
N SER A 166 -3.24 0.07 -1.67
CA SER A 166 -3.50 -0.98 -2.65
C SER A 166 -2.27 -1.83 -2.96
N ALA A 167 -1.07 -1.23 -3.03
CA ALA A 167 0.17 -2.01 -3.15
C ALA A 167 0.38 -2.96 -1.97
N MET A 168 0.14 -2.49 -0.75
CA MET A 168 0.28 -3.32 0.45
C MET A 168 -0.79 -4.41 0.49
N HIS A 169 -2.03 -4.06 0.17
CA HIS A 169 -3.15 -5.01 0.10
C HIS A 169 -2.83 -6.14 -0.89
N PHE A 170 -2.41 -5.78 -2.11
CA PHE A 170 -1.98 -6.73 -3.14
C PHE A 170 -0.89 -7.68 -2.63
N ILE A 171 0.19 -7.14 -2.05
CA ILE A 171 1.33 -7.96 -1.58
C ILE A 171 0.91 -8.92 -0.47
N ILE A 172 0.12 -8.46 0.50
CA ILE A 172 -0.35 -9.30 1.60
C ILE A 172 -1.31 -10.36 1.09
N GLN A 173 -2.19 -10.03 0.15
CA GLN A 173 -3.14 -10.98 -0.42
C GLN A 173 -2.44 -12.08 -1.23
N ILE A 174 -1.46 -11.71 -2.07
CA ILE A 174 -0.61 -12.68 -2.79
C ILE A 174 0.14 -13.58 -1.80
N GLY A 175 0.75 -13.01 -0.77
CA GLY A 175 1.46 -13.79 0.25
C GLY A 175 0.53 -14.70 1.07
N ALA A 176 -0.67 -14.23 1.40
CA ALA A 176 -1.68 -14.99 2.14
C ALA A 176 -2.16 -16.20 1.34
N ALA A 177 -2.41 -16.02 0.03
CA ALA A 177 -2.74 -17.12 -0.86
C ALA A 177 -1.62 -18.19 -0.91
N ALA A 178 -0.35 -17.78 -0.92
CA ALA A 178 0.79 -18.69 -0.87
C ALA A 178 0.89 -19.40 0.50
N SER A 179 0.62 -18.69 1.59
CA SER A 179 0.55 -19.23 2.96
C SER A 179 -0.56 -20.28 3.10
N ASP A 180 -1.76 -20.02 2.56
CA ASP A 180 -2.92 -20.91 2.65
C ASP A 180 -2.69 -22.28 1.98
N VAL A 181 -2.02 -22.27 0.83
CA VAL A 181 -1.74 -23.49 0.06
C VAL A 181 -0.67 -24.36 0.73
N THR A 182 0.29 -23.73 1.40
CA THR A 182 1.48 -24.42 1.95
C THR A 182 1.43 -24.64 3.46
N GLY A 183 0.56 -23.92 4.17
CA GLY A 183 0.48 -23.87 5.62
C GLY A 183 1.69 -23.20 6.29
N GLN A 184 2.52 -22.49 5.52
CA GLN A 184 3.67 -21.71 6.02
C GLN A 184 3.25 -20.28 6.37
N ASP A 185 4.15 -19.50 6.96
CA ASP A 185 3.94 -18.06 7.16
C ASP A 185 3.94 -17.31 5.80
N ILE A 186 3.41 -16.09 5.76
CA ILE A 186 3.26 -15.25 4.55
C ILE A 186 4.65 -14.85 4.04
N PRO A 187 5.06 -15.22 2.81
CA PRO A 187 6.36 -14.87 2.27
C PRO A 187 6.43 -13.40 1.87
N LEU A 188 7.47 -12.68 2.32
CA LEU A 188 7.68 -11.27 1.98
C LEU A 188 8.73 -11.00 0.92
N ASN A 189 9.61 -11.97 0.64
CA ASN A 189 10.70 -11.78 -0.32
C ASN A 189 11.03 -13.05 -1.10
N LYS A 190 11.88 -12.93 -2.13
CA LYS A 190 12.24 -14.04 -3.03
C LYS A 190 12.75 -15.28 -2.28
N ALA A 191 13.55 -15.08 -1.23
CA ALA A 191 14.05 -16.17 -0.41
C ALA A 191 12.91 -16.92 0.31
N ALA A 192 11.93 -16.20 0.88
CA ALA A 192 10.74 -16.81 1.48
C ALA A 192 9.87 -17.53 0.44
N TYR A 193 9.67 -16.94 -0.74
CA TYR A 193 8.92 -17.61 -1.81
C TYR A 193 9.56 -18.93 -2.25
N ARG A 194 10.89 -19.05 -2.27
CA ARG A 194 11.59 -20.32 -2.56
C ARG A 194 11.46 -21.36 -1.46
N GLU A 195 11.20 -20.95 -0.22
CA GLU A 195 10.91 -21.88 0.88
C GLU A 195 9.44 -22.36 0.82
N VAL A 196 8.53 -21.48 0.39
CA VAL A 196 7.11 -21.80 0.19
C VAL A 196 6.90 -22.68 -1.04
N PHE A 197 7.60 -22.39 -2.13
CA PHE A 197 7.53 -23.12 -3.40
C PHE A 197 8.90 -23.74 -3.76
N PRO A 198 9.28 -24.86 -3.12
CA PRO A 198 10.58 -25.50 -3.38
C PRO A 198 10.68 -26.09 -4.80
N ASP A 199 11.89 -26.13 -5.34
CA ASP A 199 12.22 -26.83 -6.60
C ASP A 199 12.18 -28.36 -6.40
N ASP A 200 10.96 -28.89 -6.34
CA ASP A 200 10.69 -30.32 -6.20
C ASP A 200 9.53 -30.77 -7.11
N PRO A 201 9.25 -32.08 -7.22
CA PRO A 201 8.23 -32.60 -8.14
C PRO A 201 6.80 -32.12 -7.90
N ASP A 202 6.50 -31.52 -6.75
CA ASP A 202 5.15 -31.05 -6.40
C ASP A 202 4.96 -29.55 -6.72
N LEU A 203 6.00 -28.84 -7.18
CA LEU A 203 5.98 -27.40 -7.48
C LEU A 203 4.81 -26.98 -8.39
N ASP A 204 4.62 -27.67 -9.52
CA ASP A 204 3.53 -27.36 -10.46
C ASP A 204 2.16 -27.49 -9.78
N THR A 205 1.98 -28.48 -8.91
CA THR A 205 0.72 -28.69 -8.18
C THR A 205 0.49 -27.60 -7.13
N LEU A 206 1.55 -27.11 -6.47
CA LEU A 206 1.45 -25.99 -5.54
C LEU A 206 1.12 -24.68 -6.26
N LEU A 207 1.73 -24.42 -7.42
CA LEU A 207 1.46 -23.23 -8.22
C LEU A 207 0.03 -23.24 -8.79
N ASP A 208 -0.47 -24.39 -9.23
CA ASP A 208 -1.88 -24.54 -9.66
C ASP A 208 -2.85 -24.24 -8.49
N ALA A 209 -2.58 -24.78 -7.30
CA ALA A 209 -3.42 -24.52 -6.11
C ALA A 209 -3.36 -23.05 -5.64
N PHE A 210 -2.20 -22.41 -5.80
CA PHE A 210 -2.00 -20.98 -5.54
C PHE A 210 -2.74 -20.10 -6.57
N ALA A 211 -2.73 -20.47 -7.85
CA ALA A 211 -3.54 -19.80 -8.85
C ALA A 211 -5.03 -19.90 -8.52
N ASP A 212 -5.51 -21.11 -8.19
CA ASP A 212 -6.92 -21.36 -7.85
C ASP A 212 -7.39 -20.57 -6.61
N SER A 213 -6.50 -20.29 -5.65
CA SER A 213 -6.86 -19.51 -4.45
C SER A 213 -6.98 -18.01 -4.71
N LEU A 214 -6.32 -17.47 -5.74
CA LEU A 214 -6.36 -16.06 -6.12
C LEU A 214 -7.49 -15.71 -7.11
N ASP A 215 -8.01 -16.68 -7.85
CA ASP A 215 -9.08 -16.44 -8.84
C ASP A 215 -10.34 -15.77 -8.25
N PRO A 216 -10.83 -16.13 -7.05
CA PRO A 216 -11.93 -15.42 -6.39
C PRO A 216 -11.63 -13.95 -6.08
N GLU A 217 -10.36 -13.64 -5.84
CA GLU A 217 -9.86 -12.32 -5.41
C GLU A 217 -9.39 -11.45 -6.58
N SER A 218 -9.44 -11.98 -7.81
CA SER A 218 -8.86 -11.34 -8.98
C SER A 218 -9.48 -9.98 -9.31
N GLU A 219 -10.72 -9.69 -8.88
CA GLU A 219 -11.32 -8.35 -9.02
C GLU A 219 -10.66 -7.34 -8.07
N SER A 220 -10.54 -7.67 -6.78
CA SER A 220 -9.87 -6.81 -5.79
C SER A 220 -8.41 -6.54 -6.15
N LEU A 221 -7.67 -7.58 -6.60
CA LEU A 221 -6.28 -7.45 -7.03
C LEU A 221 -6.12 -6.60 -8.30
N ARG A 222 -7.13 -6.57 -9.19
CA ARG A 222 -7.14 -5.70 -10.37
C ARG A 222 -7.38 -4.24 -9.99
N GLU A 223 -8.29 -3.99 -9.06
CA GLU A 223 -8.47 -2.67 -8.47
C GLU A 223 -7.16 -2.21 -7.82
N ASP A 224 -6.50 -3.07 -7.06
CA ASP A 224 -5.23 -2.72 -6.43
C ASP A 224 -4.18 -2.27 -7.46
N LEU A 225 -3.98 -3.05 -8.52
CA LEU A 225 -3.04 -2.72 -9.59
C LEU A 225 -3.42 -1.42 -10.32
N THR A 226 -4.71 -1.12 -10.42
CA THR A 226 -5.20 0.13 -11.02
C THR A 226 -4.82 1.32 -10.15
N ASP A 227 -5.11 1.26 -8.85
CA ASP A 227 -4.77 2.33 -7.91
C ASP A 227 -3.25 2.58 -7.86
N VAL A 228 -2.44 1.51 -7.88
CA VAL A 228 -0.97 1.62 -7.93
C VAL A 228 -0.52 2.28 -9.23
N SER A 229 -1.11 1.90 -10.37
CA SER A 229 -0.78 2.51 -11.67
C SER A 229 -1.09 4.01 -11.69
N GLU A 230 -2.25 4.41 -11.16
CA GLU A 230 -2.65 5.81 -11.06
C GLU A 230 -1.74 6.61 -10.11
N ALA A 231 -1.31 6.01 -9.00
CA ALA A 231 -0.34 6.62 -8.10
C ALA A 231 1.02 6.82 -8.76
N VAL A 232 1.53 5.85 -9.52
CA VAL A 232 2.79 5.99 -10.27
C VAL A 232 2.70 7.10 -11.31
N VAL A 233 1.61 7.17 -12.08
CA VAL A 233 1.37 8.26 -13.04
C VAL A 233 1.36 9.61 -12.33
N THR A 234 0.65 9.71 -11.21
CA THR A 234 0.57 10.93 -10.40
C THR A 234 1.96 11.36 -9.90
N LEU A 235 2.77 10.44 -9.38
CA LEU A 235 4.13 10.73 -8.92
C LEU A 235 5.03 11.24 -10.05
N VAL A 236 4.95 10.64 -11.24
CA VAL A 236 5.73 11.05 -12.42
C VAL A 236 5.35 12.46 -12.88
N GLU A 237 4.06 12.78 -12.87
CA GLU A 237 3.55 14.12 -13.20
C GLU A 237 4.02 15.19 -12.20
N VAL A 238 3.99 14.87 -10.90
CA VAL A 238 4.39 15.80 -9.82
C VAL A 238 5.89 16.03 -9.76
N GLN A 239 6.68 14.95 -9.83
CA GLN A 239 8.13 15.03 -9.64
C GLN A 239 8.87 15.51 -10.90
N GLY A 240 8.22 15.44 -12.07
CA GLY A 240 8.76 15.93 -13.33
C GLY A 240 9.94 15.10 -13.82
N ALA A 241 9.60 14.01 -14.52
CA ALA A 241 10.51 13.14 -15.27
C ALA A 241 11.38 12.17 -14.45
N ASP A 242 10.78 11.46 -13.50
CA ASP A 242 11.33 10.16 -13.12
C ASP A 242 10.79 9.08 -14.09
N GLU A 243 11.33 9.08 -15.31
CA GLU A 243 11.02 8.06 -16.33
C GLU A 243 11.40 6.65 -15.83
N GLU A 244 12.35 6.54 -14.89
CA GLU A 244 12.85 5.29 -14.33
C GLU A 244 11.76 4.59 -13.51
N LEU A 245 11.05 5.31 -12.62
CA LEU A 245 9.95 4.72 -11.85
C LEU A 245 8.81 4.21 -12.74
N ALA A 246 8.45 4.98 -13.76
CA ALA A 246 7.41 4.59 -14.71
C ALA A 246 7.81 3.35 -15.53
N GLU A 247 9.06 3.31 -15.98
CA GLU A 247 9.63 2.19 -16.74
C GLU A 247 9.72 0.92 -15.89
N GLU A 248 10.20 1.02 -14.65
CA GLU A 248 10.26 -0.12 -13.71
C GLU A 248 8.87 -0.68 -13.41
N PHE A 249 7.87 0.18 -13.24
CA PHE A 249 6.50 -0.27 -12.99
C PHE A 249 5.85 -0.89 -14.24
N ASP A 250 6.11 -0.35 -15.43
CA ASP A 250 5.64 -0.93 -16.70
C ASP A 250 6.30 -2.30 -16.98
N GLU A 251 7.58 -2.45 -16.64
CA GLU A 251 8.29 -3.74 -16.70
C GLU A 251 7.65 -4.74 -15.74
N PHE A 252 7.43 -4.36 -14.48
CA PHE A 252 6.72 -5.18 -13.51
C PHE A 252 5.34 -5.62 -13.99
N LEU A 253 4.52 -4.70 -14.50
CA LEU A 253 3.19 -5.04 -15.04
C LEU A 253 3.29 -5.96 -16.26
N THR A 254 4.27 -5.73 -17.13
CA THR A 254 4.49 -6.57 -18.32
C THR A 254 4.84 -8.00 -17.92
N GLU A 255 5.70 -8.18 -16.93
CA GLU A 255 6.06 -9.49 -16.38
C GLU A 255 4.87 -10.16 -15.69
N LEU A 256 4.19 -9.43 -14.81
CA LEU A 256 3.05 -9.94 -14.04
C LEU A 256 1.88 -10.36 -14.95
N LEU A 257 1.56 -9.54 -15.95
CA LEU A 257 0.38 -9.72 -16.81
C LEU A 257 0.71 -10.52 -18.09
N GLY A 258 1.97 -10.87 -18.31
CA GLY A 258 2.45 -11.52 -19.53
C GLY A 258 2.18 -10.68 -20.78
N GLY A 259 2.40 -9.36 -20.69
CA GLY A 259 2.16 -8.37 -21.74
C GLY A 259 0.69 -8.02 -22.02
N GLY A 260 -0.23 -8.42 -21.13
CA GLY A 260 -1.64 -8.01 -21.15
C GLY A 260 -1.90 -6.69 -20.43
N ASP A 261 -3.16 -6.28 -20.37
CA ASP A 261 -3.64 -5.16 -19.54
C ASP A 261 -4.01 -5.65 -18.12
N ILE A 262 -4.24 -4.71 -17.20
CA ILE A 262 -4.62 -5.05 -15.80
C ILE A 262 -5.87 -5.94 -15.78
N ASP A 263 -6.83 -5.72 -16.69
CA ASP A 263 -8.04 -6.55 -16.83
C ASP A 263 -7.75 -8.04 -17.11
N SER A 264 -6.56 -8.35 -17.62
CA SER A 264 -6.11 -9.72 -17.89
C SER A 264 -5.47 -10.42 -16.70
N PHE A 265 -5.32 -9.76 -15.55
CA PHE A 265 -4.81 -10.36 -14.32
C PHE A 265 -5.68 -11.56 -13.90
N SER A 266 -5.04 -12.62 -13.45
CA SER A 266 -5.67 -13.83 -12.91
C SER A 266 -4.73 -14.55 -11.94
N GLY A 267 -5.24 -15.54 -11.20
CA GLY A 267 -4.39 -16.35 -10.34
C GLY A 267 -3.26 -17.06 -11.11
N GLN A 268 -3.55 -17.55 -12.32
CA GLN A 268 -2.52 -18.12 -13.20
C GLN A 268 -1.40 -17.11 -13.54
N ARG A 269 -1.74 -15.84 -13.78
CA ARG A 269 -0.75 -14.80 -14.06
C ARG A 269 0.16 -14.54 -12.87
N ALA A 270 -0.43 -14.49 -11.67
CA ALA A 270 0.35 -14.40 -10.44
C ALA A 270 1.27 -15.61 -10.25
N ALA A 271 0.79 -16.84 -10.52
CA ALA A 271 1.59 -18.05 -10.42
C ALA A 271 2.76 -18.07 -11.43
N ASP A 272 2.50 -17.66 -12.67
CA ASP A 272 3.52 -17.54 -13.71
C ASP A 272 4.63 -16.55 -13.28
N TYR A 273 4.23 -15.39 -12.74
CA TYR A 273 5.15 -14.36 -12.23
C TYR A 273 5.96 -14.85 -11.02
N VAL A 274 5.32 -15.53 -10.06
CA VAL A 274 6.02 -16.13 -8.91
C VAL A 274 7.10 -17.09 -9.43
N TYR A 275 6.75 -17.97 -10.37
CA TYR A 275 7.68 -18.94 -10.93
C TYR A 275 8.86 -18.28 -11.66
N SER A 276 8.60 -17.34 -12.57
CA SER A 276 9.66 -16.74 -13.39
C SER A 276 10.53 -15.74 -12.62
N GLU A 277 9.91 -14.85 -11.85
CA GLU A 277 10.59 -13.68 -11.27
C GLU A 277 11.03 -13.87 -9.82
N LEU A 278 10.26 -14.63 -9.02
CA LEU A 278 10.55 -14.79 -7.59
C LEU A 278 11.37 -16.05 -7.32
N LEU A 279 11.00 -17.18 -7.92
CA LEU A 279 11.70 -18.44 -7.70
C LEU A 279 13.03 -18.48 -8.46
N GLY A 280 13.04 -18.04 -9.72
CA GLY A 280 14.28 -17.98 -10.54
C GLY A 280 14.89 -19.35 -10.80
N TYR A 281 14.07 -20.40 -10.85
CA TYR A 281 14.46 -21.75 -11.24
C TYR A 281 14.61 -21.83 -12.77
N ASN A 282 15.64 -21.17 -13.30
CA ASN A 282 16.03 -21.20 -14.72
C ASN A 282 17.26 -22.07 -14.96
#